data_AF-W1YRX8-F1
#
_entry.id   AF-W1YRX8-F1
#
_cell.length_a   1.000
_cell.length_b   1.000
_cell.length_c   1.000
_cell.angle_alpha   90.00
_cell.angle_beta   90.00
_cell.angle_gamma   90.00
#
_symmetry.space_group_name_H-M   'P 1'
#
loop_
_entity.id
_entity.type
_entity.pdbx_description
1 polymer ?
#
loop_
_entity_poly.entity_id
_entity_poly.type
_entity_poly.pdbx_seq_one_letter_code
_entity_poly.pdbx_strand_id
1 'polypeptide(L)' 'MNNERSRKVLIVSASIGTGHMQAARAIEEYWKEKEPQASITHVDFLDTETMSVEHLIKGTY' A
#
# COMPACT_ATOMS: atom_id res chain seq x y z
N MET A 1 14.28 -6.22 -26.22
CA MET A 1 13.49 -5.22 -25.46
C MET A 1 12.82 -5.98 -24.33
N ASN A 2 13.43 -6.01 -23.15
CA ASN A 2 12.82 -6.70 -22.00
C ASN A 2 11.61 -5.89 -21.56
N ASN A 3 10.43 -6.50 -21.64
CA ASN A 3 9.19 -5.92 -21.18
C ASN A 3 9.16 -6.01 -19.64
N GLU A 4 10.08 -5.32 -18.97
CA GLU A 4 10.13 -5.27 -17.51
C GLU A 4 9.01 -4.35 -17.05
N ARG A 5 7.80 -4.91 -17.01
CA ARG A 5 6.68 -4.25 -16.32
C ARG A 5 7.11 -4.09 -14.86
N SER A 6 7.32 -2.83 -14.46
CA SER A 6 7.54 -2.44 -13.07
C SER A 6 6.59 -3.19 -12.16
N ARG A 7 7.13 -3.85 -11.14
CA ARG A 7 6.36 -4.61 -10.17
C ARG A 7 5.40 -3.69 -9.43
N LYS A 8 4.15 -4.11 -9.31
CA LYS A 8 3.13 -3.43 -8.49
C LYS A 8 2.98 -4.19 -7.18
N VAL A 9 3.18 -3.51 -6.06
CA VAL A 9 3.11 -4.09 -4.71
C VAL A 9 1.98 -3.39 -3.95
N LEU A 10 1.00 -4.16 -3.47
CA LEU A 10 -0.06 -3.67 -2.59
C LEU A 10 0.21 -4.20 -1.18
N ILE A 11 0.36 -3.28 -0.22
CA ILE A 11 0.48 -3.59 1.21
C ILE A 11 -0.86 -3.23 1.85
N VAL A 12 -1.46 -4.17 2.57
CA VAL A 12 -2.71 -3.96 3.30
C VAL A 12 -2.44 -4.15 4.78
N SER A 13 -2.71 -3.12 5.58
CA SER A 13 -2.67 -3.20 7.04
C SER A 13 -4.06 -2.98 7.63
N ALA A 14 -4.21 -3.32 8.91
CA ALA A 14 -5.38 -3.02 9.72
C ALA A 14 -4.88 -2.54 11.09
N SER A 15 -4.65 -1.24 11.22
CA SER A 15 -3.96 -0.70 12.39
C SER A 15 -4.89 -0.46 13.57
N ILE A 16 -4.99 -1.43 14.48
CA ILE A 16 -5.38 -1.19 15.88
C ILE A 16 -4.09 -1.12 16.70
N GLY A 17 -3.37 0.02 16.62
CA GLY A 17 -2.08 0.24 17.29
C GLY A 17 -0.88 0.43 16.34
N THR A 18 0.32 0.63 16.88
CA THR A 18 1.50 1.11 16.11
C THR A 18 2.32 0.02 15.41
N GLY A 19 2.15 -1.26 15.78
CA GLY A 19 2.96 -2.36 15.24
C GLY A 19 2.70 -2.67 13.76
N HIS A 20 1.45 -2.56 13.31
CA HIS A 20 1.07 -2.83 11.92
C HIS A 20 1.63 -1.77 10.95
N MET A 21 1.60 -0.50 11.36
CA MET A 21 2.20 0.60 10.59
C MET A 21 3.71 0.44 10.46
N GLN A 22 4.40 0.05 11.53
CA GLN A 22 5.84 -0.20 11.49
C GLN A 22 6.19 -1.37 10.57
N ALA A 23 5.40 -2.45 10.61
CA ALA A 23 5.59 -3.60 9.73
C ALA A 23 5.35 -3.25 8.25
N ALA A 24 4.27 -2.52 7.94
CA ALA A 24 3.98 -2.07 6.59
C ALA A 24 5.10 -1.18 6.04
N ARG A 25 5.58 -0.24 6.85
CA ARG A 25 6.70 0.63 6.50
C ARG A 25 8.00 -0.13 6.25
N ALA A 26 8.33 -1.12 7.07
CA ALA A 26 9.52 -1.95 6.85
C ALA A 26 9.45 -2.71 5.52
N ILE A 27 8.26 -3.19 5.14
CA ILE A 27 8.03 -3.86 3.85
C ILE A 27 8.16 -2.85 2.70
N GLU A 28 7.66 -1.63 2.83
CA GLU A 28 7.88 -0.58 1.83
C GLU A 28 9.36 -0.26 1.62
N GLU A 29 10.10 -0.06 2.71
CA GLU A 29 11.52 0.28 2.69
C GLU A 29 12.32 -0.82 1.97
N TYR A 30 12.04 -2.09 2.29
CA TYR A 30 12.63 -3.23 1.59
C TYR A 30 12.39 -3.19 0.08
N TRP A 31 11.16 -2.87 -0.36
CA TRP A 31 10.84 -2.84 -1.79
C TRP A 31 11.48 -1.65 -2.51
N LYS A 32 11.56 -0.49 -1.84
CA LYS A 32 12.28 0.69 -2.37
C LYS A 32 13.75 0.40 -2.61
N GLU A 33 14.39 -0.38 -1.74
CA GLU A 33 15.79 -0.81 -1.90
C GLU A 33 15.95 -1.89 -2.98
N LYS A 34 15.08 -2.91 -2.96
CA LYS A 34 15.21 -4.08 -3.84
C LYS A 34 14.86 -3.77 -5.29
N GLU A 35 13.84 -2.96 -5.52
CA GLU A 35 13.35 -2.62 -6.84
C GLU A 35 12.84 -1.18 -6.84
N PRO A 36 13.73 -0.18 -6.99
CA PRO A 36 13.36 1.23 -6.94
C PRO A 36 12.32 1.64 -8.01
N GLN A 37 12.21 0.84 -9.07
CA GLN A 37 11.24 1.04 -10.14
C GLN A 37 9.85 0.51 -9.79
N ALA A 38 9.69 -0.26 -8.70
CA ALA A 38 8.42 -0.84 -8.29
C ALA A 38 7.45 0.25 -7.82
N SER A 39 6.19 0.11 -8.21
CA SER A 39 5.09 0.95 -7.72
C SER A 39 4.48 0.31 -6.48
N ILE A 40 4.58 1.00 -5.34
CA ILE A 40 4.10 0.51 -4.04
C ILE A 40 2.87 1.31 -3.62
N THR A 41 1.82 0.63 -3.19
CA THR A 41 0.61 1.23 -2.62
C THR A 41 0.36 0.59 -1.26
N HIS A 42 0.26 1.40 -0.20
CA HIS A 42 -0.10 0.94 1.13
C HIS A 42 -1.50 1.45 1.49
N VAL A 43 -2.37 0.53 1.90
CA VAL A 43 -3.75 0.80 2.34
C VAL A 43 -3.89 0.33 3.78
N ASP A 44 -4.32 1.22 4.68
CA ASP A 44 -4.61 0.89 6.07
C ASP A 44 -6.11 0.84 6.33
N PHE A 45 -6.68 -0.37 6.34
CA PHE A 45 -8.13 -0.60 6.39
C PHE A 45 -8.85 -0.03 7.61
N LEU A 46 -8.12 0.27 8.69
CA LEU A 46 -8.69 0.82 9.93
C LEU A 46 -8.31 2.28 10.17
N ASP A 47 -7.48 2.87 9.32
CA ASP A 47 -7.27 4.30 9.35
C ASP A 47 -8.56 4.98 8.90
N THR A 48 -9.07 5.89 9.74
CA THR A 48 -10.28 6.68 9.49
C THR A 48 -10.25 7.44 8.16
N GLU A 49 -9.07 7.64 7.56
CA GLU A 49 -8.95 8.19 6.20
C GLU A 49 -9.30 7.18 5.08
N THR A 50 -9.27 5.85 5.31
CA THR A 50 -9.75 4.87 4.31
C THR A 50 -11.27 4.82 4.15
N MET A 51 -12.02 5.46 5.04
CA MET A 51 -13.43 5.80 4.78
C MET A 51 -13.57 6.68 3.52
N SER A 52 -12.53 7.44 3.14
CA SER A 52 -12.52 8.22 1.88
C SER A 52 -12.40 7.34 0.63
N VAL A 53 -11.66 6.22 0.70
CA VAL A 53 -11.55 5.24 -0.40
C VAL A 53 -12.86 4.46 -0.53
N GLU A 54 -13.52 4.12 0.58
CA GLU A 54 -14.88 3.57 0.56
C GLU A 54 -15.87 4.52 -0.13
N HIS A 55 -15.77 5.84 0.08
CA HIS A 55 -16.60 6.82 -0.62
C HIS A 55 -16.27 6.94 -2.11
N LEU A 56 -15.00 6.86 -2.51
CA LEU A 56 -14.61 6.88 -3.93
C LEU A 56 -15.13 5.64 -4.69
N ILE A 57 -15.10 4.47 -4.06
CA ILE A 57 -15.61 3.21 -4.64
C ILE A 57 -17.15 3.17 -4.62
N LYS A 58 -17.80 3.70 -3.57
CA LYS A 58 -19.28 3.78 -3.50
C LYS A 58 -19.87 4.83 -4.44
N GLY A 59 -19.14 5.89 -4.81
CA GLY A 59 -19.60 6.91 -5.75
C GLY A 59 -19.51 6.53 -7.24
N THR A 60 -19.00 5.33 -7.55
CA THR A 60 -18.90 4.80 -8.92
C THR A 60 -19.87 3.65 -9.22
N TYR A 61 -20.77 3.34 -8.28
CA TYR A 61 -21.93 2.46 -8.47
C TYR A 61 -23.20 3.25 -8.77
#